data_AF-A0A8S3K672-F1
#
_entry.id   AF-A0A8S3K672-F1
#
_cell.length_a   1.000
_cell.length_b   1.000
_cell.length_c   1.000
_cell.angle_alpha   90.00
_cell.angle_beta   90.00
_cell.angle_gamma   90.00
#
_symmetry.space_group_name_H-M   'P 1'
#
loop_
_entity.id
_entity.type
_entity.pdbx_description
1 polymer ?
#
loop_
_entity_poly.entity_id
_entity_poly.type
_entity_poly.pdbx_seq_one_letter_code
_entity_poly.pdbx_strand_id
1 'polypeptide(L)'
;VGYHLILSKSETADTNHIFQMIQTHVQEAKLESAISAECKILLPHASSAKFPTLFEALEKNKDALEIFSIGLSETSIEEVFMKIVEEDEPDKIRTTTNYPLNSNNLDNNEETN
;
A
#
# COMPACT_ATOMS: atom_id res chain seq x y z
N VAL A 1 -3.68 1.43 -2.10
CA VAL A 1 -3.27 0.25 -1.31
C VAL A 1 -2.14 -0.45 -2.05
N GLY A 2 -1.07 -0.85 -1.35
CA GLY A 2 0.12 -1.46 -1.98
C GLY A 2 0.92 -2.31 -1.00
N TYR A 3 2.16 -2.60 -1.35
CA TYR A 3 3.11 -3.32 -0.48
C TYR A 3 4.20 -2.37 -0.02
N HIS A 4 4.64 -2.53 1.22
CA HIS A 4 5.79 -1.83 1.75
C HIS A 4 6.99 -2.75 1.73
N LEU A 5 7.99 -2.37 0.94
CA LEU A 5 9.32 -2.95 0.96
C LEU A 5 10.14 -2.23 2.02
N ILE A 6 10.65 -2.96 3.00
CA ILE A 6 11.52 -2.46 4.05
C ILE A 6 12.92 -3.02 3.83
N LEU A 7 13.91 -2.15 3.79
CA LEU A 7 15.31 -2.53 3.63
C LEU A 7 16.10 -2.01 4.84
N SER A 8 16.67 -2.91 5.64
CA SER A 8 17.72 -2.51 6.60
C SER A 8 19.04 -2.43 5.85
N LYS A 9 19.78 -1.34 6.04
CA LYS A 9 20.99 -1.00 5.28
C LYS A 9 22.06 -0.37 6.17
N SER A 10 23.29 -0.27 5.69
CA SER A 10 24.34 0.51 6.34
C SER A 10 23.95 1.99 6.42
N GLU A 11 24.45 2.69 7.44
CA GLU A 11 24.27 4.14 7.57
C GLU A 11 24.94 4.93 6.43
N THR A 12 25.95 4.34 5.80
CA THR A 12 26.68 4.90 4.64
C THR A 12 26.06 4.56 3.30
N ALA A 13 25.05 3.68 3.28
CA ALA A 13 24.47 3.16 2.05
C ALA A 13 23.76 4.27 1.25
N ASP A 14 24.03 4.34 -0.05
CA ASP A 14 23.39 5.28 -0.96
C ASP A 14 21.94 4.86 -1.23
N THR A 15 21.02 5.50 -0.51
CA THR A 15 19.58 5.24 -0.63
C THR A 15 19.04 5.58 -2.01
N ASN A 16 19.60 6.60 -2.68
CA ASN A 16 19.16 6.96 -4.03
C ASN A 16 19.56 5.89 -5.03
N HIS A 17 20.75 5.31 -4.89
CA HIS A 17 21.20 4.23 -5.75
C HIS A 17 20.33 2.97 -5.58
N ILE A 18 20.03 2.60 -4.33
CA ILE A 18 19.10 1.50 -4.01
C ILE A 18 17.73 1.78 -4.66
N PHE A 19 17.19 2.98 -4.46
CA PHE A 19 15.87 3.34 -4.97
C PHE A 19 15.81 3.35 -6.50
N GLN A 20 16.85 3.86 -7.18
CA GLN A 20 16.97 3.82 -8.64
C GLN A 20 16.97 2.38 -9.16
N MET A 21 17.69 1.47 -8.50
CA MET A 21 17.69 0.06 -8.88
C MET A 21 16.29 -0.53 -8.77
N ILE A 22 15.57 -0.27 -7.67
CA ILE A 22 14.18 -0.70 -7.50
C ILE A 22 13.29 -0.16 -8.63
N GLN A 23 13.47 1.11 -9.02
CA GLN A 23 12.70 1.72 -10.11
C GLN A 23 12.97 1.13 -11.49
N THR A 24 14.09 0.43 -11.70
CA THR A 24 14.32 -0.32 -12.95
C THR A 24 13.39 -1.53 -13.09
N HIS A 25 12.92 -2.09 -11.97
CA HIS A 25 11.95 -3.19 -11.95
C HIS A 25 10.52 -2.68 -11.78
N VAL A 26 10.31 -1.71 -10.88
CA VAL A 26 9.00 -1.16 -10.53
C VAL A 26 9.06 0.37 -10.63
N GLN A 27 8.78 0.91 -11.81
CA GLN A 27 8.92 2.34 -12.10
C GLN A 27 8.02 3.22 -11.22
N GLU A 28 6.87 2.71 -10.81
CA GLU A 28 5.89 3.42 -9.98
C GLU A 28 6.18 3.29 -8.47
N ALA A 29 7.33 2.71 -8.09
CA ALA A 29 7.77 2.65 -6.70
C ALA A 29 7.96 4.06 -6.12
N LYS A 30 7.59 4.23 -4.85
CA LYS A 30 7.70 5.51 -4.13
C LYS A 30 8.49 5.33 -2.85
N LEU A 31 9.51 6.15 -2.64
CA LEU A 31 10.22 6.21 -1.36
C LEU A 31 9.31 6.90 -0.34
N GLU A 32 8.85 6.18 0.68
CA GLU A 32 8.03 6.74 1.76
C GLU A 32 8.88 7.33 2.87
N SER A 33 9.96 6.62 3.24
CA SER A 33 10.89 7.09 4.25
C SER A 33 12.29 6.55 4.00
N ALA A 34 13.28 7.33 4.39
CA ALA A 34 14.68 6.94 4.41
C ALA A 34 15.33 7.52 5.67
N ILE A 35 15.81 6.62 6.52
CA ILE A 35 16.63 6.95 7.68
C ILE A 35 18.01 6.30 7.50
N SER A 36 18.94 6.58 8.42
CA SER A 36 20.34 6.13 8.27
C SER A 36 20.43 4.62 8.02
N ALA A 37 19.79 3.80 8.86
CA ALA A 37 19.91 2.34 8.80
C ALA A 37 18.73 1.62 8.09
N GLU A 38 17.75 2.35 7.56
CA GLU A 38 16.56 1.74 6.97
C GLU A 38 15.92 2.63 5.90
N CYS A 39 15.32 2.03 4.87
CA CYS A 39 14.40 2.74 4.00
C CYS A 39 13.13 1.93 3.73
N LYS A 40 12.03 2.65 3.53
CA LYS A 40 10.70 2.11 3.26
C LYS A 40 10.22 2.59 1.89
N ILE A 41 9.90 1.65 1.02
CA ILE A 41 9.43 1.91 -0.34
C ILE A 41 8.03 1.32 -0.51
N LEU A 42 7.10 2.13 -1.01
CA LEU A 42 5.79 1.67 -1.43
C LEU A 42 5.86 1.12 -2.87
N LEU A 43 5.46 -0.14 -3.02
CA LEU A 43 5.32 -0.83 -4.29
C LEU A 43 3.82 -0.95 -4.64
N PRO A 44 3.40 -0.62 -5.87
CA PRO A 44 2.01 -0.81 -6.28
C PRO A 44 1.62 -2.29 -6.27
N HIS A 45 0.39 -2.59 -5.84
CA HIS A 45 -0.16 -3.95 -5.90
C HIS A 45 -0.18 -4.52 -7.32
N ALA A 46 -0.42 -3.68 -8.33
CA ALA A 46 -0.41 -4.07 -9.74
C ALA A 46 0.96 -4.58 -10.24
N SER A 47 2.05 -4.26 -9.52
CA SER A 47 3.41 -4.65 -9.87
C SER A 47 3.87 -5.92 -9.14
N SER A 48 2.98 -6.61 -8.42
CA SER A 48 3.31 -7.82 -7.64
C SER A 48 3.96 -8.93 -8.47
N ALA A 49 3.57 -9.07 -9.74
CA ALA A 49 4.17 -10.01 -10.68
C ALA A 49 5.67 -9.77 -10.92
N LYS A 50 6.18 -8.55 -10.67
CA LYS A 50 7.59 -8.19 -10.85
C LYS A 50 8.43 -8.42 -9.58
N PHE A 51 7.79 -8.64 -8.43
CA PHE A 51 8.50 -8.74 -7.15
C PHE A 51 9.54 -9.86 -7.09
N PRO A 52 9.31 -11.07 -7.65
CA PRO A 52 10.35 -12.10 -7.67
C PRO A 52 11.65 -11.61 -8.32
N THR A 53 11.56 -10.97 -9.49
CA THR A 53 12.73 -10.43 -10.20
C THR A 53 13.40 -9.28 -9.46
N LEU A 54 12.62 -8.46 -8.77
CA LEU A 54 13.13 -7.38 -7.93
C LEU A 54 13.90 -7.94 -6.72
N PHE A 55 13.35 -8.95 -6.03
CA PHE A 55 14.01 -9.57 -4.89
C PHE A 55 15.29 -10.30 -5.30
N GLU A 56 15.29 -11.02 -6.42
CA GLU A 56 16.50 -11.62 -6.97
C GLU A 56 17.57 -10.57 -7.26
N ALA A 57 17.20 -9.43 -7.85
CA ALA A 57 18.13 -8.34 -8.13
C ALA A 57 18.67 -7.69 -6.84
N LEU A 58 17.81 -7.48 -5.83
CA LEU A 58 18.24 -6.94 -4.53
C LEU A 58 19.17 -7.90 -3.81
N GLU A 59 18.85 -9.18 -3.71
CA GLU A 59 19.69 -10.19 -3.06
C GLU A 59 21.03 -10.35 -3.77
N LYS A 60 21.04 -10.35 -5.11
CA LYS A 60 22.28 -10.44 -5.89
C LYS A 60 23.21 -9.24 -5.68
N ASN A 61 22.67 -8.05 -5.45
CA ASN A 61 23.45 -6.82 -5.26
C ASN A 61 23.55 -6.40 -3.78
N LYS A 62 23.10 -7.25 -2.85
CA LYS A 62 22.90 -6.92 -1.45
C LYS A 62 24.16 -6.37 -0.77
N ASP A 63 25.29 -7.04 -0.97
CA ASP A 63 26.59 -6.61 -0.41
C ASP A 63 27.07 -5.30 -1.02
N ALA A 64 26.90 -5.12 -2.34
CA ALA A 64 27.31 -3.91 -3.05
C ALA A 64 26.45 -2.69 -2.69
N LEU A 65 25.18 -2.94 -2.34
CA LEU A 65 24.22 -1.93 -1.89
C LEU A 65 24.26 -1.72 -0.36
N GLU A 66 25.11 -2.45 0.35
CA GLU A 66 25.21 -2.44 1.81
C GLU A 66 23.86 -2.71 2.51
N ILE A 67 23.06 -3.62 1.96
CA ILE A 67 21.76 -4.03 2.51
C ILE A 67 21.95 -5.24 3.44
N PHE A 68 21.36 -5.21 4.62
CA PHE A 68 21.42 -6.31 5.60
C PHE A 68 20.19 -7.22 5.54
N SER A 69 19.00 -6.64 5.34
CA SER A 69 17.74 -7.40 5.30
C SER A 69 16.76 -6.78 4.32
N ILE A 70 15.86 -7.62 3.81
CA ILE A 70 14.80 -7.26 2.88
C ILE A 70 13.50 -7.85 3.44
N GLY A 71 12.50 -7.00 3.65
CA GLY A 71 11.18 -7.40 4.13
C GLY A 71 10.08 -6.83 3.25
N LEU A 72 8.97 -7.56 3.13
CA LEU A 72 7.77 -7.09 2.43
C LEU A 72 6.58 -7.20 3.38
N SER A 73 5.82 -6.13 3.55
CA SER A 73 4.54 -6.14 4.24
C SER A 73 3.43 -5.63 3.33
N GLU A 74 2.21 -6.13 3.53
CA GLU A 74 1.02 -5.65 2.84
C GLU A 74 0.36 -4.53 3.66
N THR A 75 -0.28 -3.57 2.99
CA THR A 75 -1.09 -2.56 3.68
C THR A 75 -2.42 -3.21 4.08
N SER A 76 -2.80 -3.15 5.36
CA SER A 76 -4.06 -3.77 5.82
C SER A 76 -5.27 -2.86 5.53
N ILE A 77 -6.49 -3.42 5.56
CA ILE A 77 -7.71 -2.63 5.32
C ILE A 77 -7.95 -1.60 6.42
N GLU A 78 -7.47 -1.87 7.63
CA GLU A 78 -7.51 -0.95 8.77
C GLU A 78 -6.65 0.29 8.50
N GLU A 79 -5.45 0.14 7.93
CA GLU A 79 -4.60 1.28 7.54
C GLU A 79 -5.23 2.12 6.42
N VAL A 80 -5.93 1.48 5.47
CA VAL A 80 -6.67 2.17 4.41
C VAL A 80 -7.85 2.94 5.00
N PHE A 81 -8.59 2.33 5.92
CA PHE A 81 -9.71 2.96 6.61
C PHE A 81 -9.25 4.20 7.39
N MET A 82 -8.10 4.14 8.07
CA MET A 82 -7.57 5.30 8.79
C MET A 82 -7.13 6.44 7.85
N LYS A 83 -6.46 6.15 6.72
CA LYS A 83 -6.10 7.20 5.75
C LYS A 83 -7.33 7.94 5.19
N ILE A 84 -8.44 7.22 4.99
CA ILE A 84 -9.71 7.85 4.54
C ILE A 84 -10.26 8.80 5.63
N VAL A 85 -10.09 8.45 6.91
CA VAL A 85 -10.52 9.29 8.04
C VAL A 85 -9.59 10.50 8.25
N GLU A 86 -8.31 10.40 7.89
CA GLU A 86 -7.34 11.51 7.96
C GLU A 86 -7.42 12.49 6.77
N GLU A 87 -7.83 12.02 5.59
CA GLU A 87 -8.03 12.87 4.40
C GLU A 87 -9.39 13.59 4.39
N ASP A 88 -10.34 13.18 5.24
CA ASP A 88 -11.60 13.88 5.48
C ASP A 88 -11.44 14.93 6.60
N GLU A 89 -11.07 16.15 6.20
CA GLU A 89 -11.33 17.36 6.99
C GLU A 89 -12.82 17.40 7.43
N PRO A 90 -13.12 17.86 8.66
CA PRO A 90 -14.39 17.61 9.34
C PRO A 90 -15.52 18.50 8.80
N ASP A 91 -16.00 18.28 7.58
CA ASP A 91 -17.25 18.86 7.09
C ASP A 91 -17.78 18.12 5.84
N LYS A 92 -18.07 16.81 5.99
CA LYS A 92 -19.14 16.08 5.26
C LYS A 92 -19.18 14.59 5.64
N ILE A 93 -19.50 14.28 6.89
CA ILE A 93 -20.11 12.98 7.18
C ILE A 93 -21.54 13.01 6.64
N ARG A 94 -21.71 12.74 5.34
CA ARG A 94 -23.00 12.27 4.83
C ARG A 94 -23.05 10.79 5.16
N THR A 95 -23.82 10.47 6.18
CA THR A 95 -24.32 9.13 6.49
C THR A 95 -25.01 8.55 5.25
N THR A 96 -24.26 7.83 4.42
CA THR A 96 -24.82 6.84 3.49
C THR A 96 -24.17 5.50 3.81
N THR A 97 -24.61 4.90 4.92
CA THR A 97 -24.58 3.45 5.07
C THR A 97 -25.39 2.85 3.92
N ASN A 98 -24.73 2.35 2.87
CA ASN A 98 -25.38 1.47 1.89
C ASN A 98 -25.53 0.07 2.50
N TYR A 99 -26.29 -0.02 3.58
CA TYR A 99 -27.10 -1.20 3.84
C TYR A 99 -28.44 -0.94 3.15
N PRO A 100 -28.90 -1.80 2.24
CA PRO A 100 -30.22 -1.64 1.67
C PRO A 100 -31.25 -1.85 2.79
N LEU A 101 -31.81 -0.75 3.30
CA LEU A 101 -33.09 -0.80 3.99
C LEU A 101 -34.13 -1.20 2.94
N ASN A 102 -34.56 -2.46 3.00
CA ASN A 102 -35.72 -2.91 2.24
C ASN A 102 -36.95 -2.17 2.77
N SER A 103 -37.34 -1.10 2.08
CA SER A 103 -38.55 -0.35 2.33
C SER A 103 -39.48 -0.50 1.15
N ASN A 104 -40.08 -1.68 1.00
CA ASN A 104 -41.27 -1.89 0.18
C ASN A 104 -42.20 -2.88 0.89
N ASN A 105 -43.17 -2.34 1.61
CA ASN A 105 -44.58 -2.73 1.51
C ASN A 105 -45.39 -1.76 2.39
N LEU A 106 -45.86 -0.68 1.77
CA LEU A 106 -47.11 -0.05 2.21
C LEU A 106 -48.25 -0.75 1.47
N ASP A 107 -49.05 -1.44 2.26
CA ASP A 107 -50.51 -1.42 2.27
C ASP A 107 -51.30 -1.23 0.96
N ASN A 108 -52.27 -2.14 0.82
CA ASN A 108 -53.61 -1.98 0.22
C ASN A 108 -53.86 -2.58 -1.16
N ASN A 109 -54.51 -3.75 -1.13
CA ASN A 109 -55.50 -4.15 -2.11
C ASN A 109 -56.60 -4.95 -1.39
N GLU A 110 -57.62 -4.22 -0.97
CA GLU A 110 -58.95 -4.77 -0.70
C GLU A 110 -59.62 -5.24 -2.01
N GLU A 111 -60.50 -6.23 -1.81
CA GLU A 111 -61.70 -6.59 -2.57
C GLU A 111 -61.67 -7.63 -3.74
N THR A 112 -62.37 -8.73 -3.41
CA THR A 112 -63.36 -9.50 -4.19
C THR A 112 -62.91 -10.58 -5.19
N ASN A 113 -63.09 -11.84 -4.79
CA ASN A 113 -64.21 -12.69 -5.24
C ASN A 113 -64.33 -13.96 -4.38
#